data_AF-A0A0F8YDV7-F1
#
_entry.id   AF-A0A0F8YDV7-F1
#
_cell.length_a   1.000
_cell.length_b   1.000
_cell.length_c   1.000
_cell.angle_alpha   90.00
_cell.angle_beta   90.00
_cell.angle_gamma   90.00
#
_symmetry.space_group_name_H-M   'P 1'
#
loop_
_entity.id
_entity.type
_entity.pdbx_description
1 polymer ?
#
loop_
_entity_poly.entity_id
_entity_poly.type
_entity_poly.pdbx_seq_one_letter_code
_entity_poly.pdbx_strand_id
1 'polypeptide(L)'
;MIILIIIISLSLLIIAHELGHFFAAKLFGVKVEEFGFGFPPRLAVKKHGETEYSINALPFGGFVRLHGEDGTETEGEHIDVKRSFANQPAWQRASIILAGVVANVLVGWLLISAIFMVGAPQHLGIASVVESSPAAEAGLRPGDIVTKVVYEDAILSDPITADALIGFVQ
;
A
#
# COMPACT_ATOMS: atom_id res chain seq x y z
N MET A 1 7.41 15.31 -3.98
CA MET A 1 6.76 14.12 -4.57
C MET A 1 6.89 12.90 -3.66
N ILE A 2 8.09 12.49 -3.25
CA ILE A 2 8.32 11.30 -2.40
C ILE A 2 7.54 11.36 -1.07
N ILE A 3 7.58 12.50 -0.35
CA ILE A 3 6.85 12.67 0.91
C ILE A 3 5.36 12.42 0.72
N LEU A 4 4.76 12.98 -0.34
CA LEU A 4 3.34 12.78 -0.62
C LEU A 4 3.01 11.31 -0.88
N ILE A 5 3.86 10.61 -1.64
CA ILE A 5 3.71 9.16 -1.90
C ILE A 5 3.77 8.37 -0.59
N ILE A 6 4.71 8.70 0.29
CA ILE A 6 4.84 8.05 1.61
C ILE A 6 3.57 8.26 2.43
N ILE A 7 3.08 9.50 2.53
CA ILE A 7 1.87 9.82 3.30
C ILE A 7 0.68 9.02 2.78
N ILE A 8 0.44 9.03 1.47
CA ILE A 8 -0.68 8.31 0.85
C ILE A 8 -0.56 6.80 1.06
N SER A 9 0.64 6.25 0.83
CA SER A 9 0.89 4.80 0.97
C SER A 9 0.73 4.34 2.41
N LEU A 10 1.24 5.12 3.37
CA LEU A 10 1.10 4.82 4.80
C LEU A 10 -0.36 4.91 5.25
N SER A 11 -1.09 5.96 4.86
CA SER A 11 -2.52 6.09 5.17
C SER A 11 -3.33 4.93 4.59
N LEU A 12 -3.04 4.50 3.35
CA LEU A 12 -3.70 3.35 2.73
C LEU A 12 -3.45 2.06 3.51
N LEU A 13 -2.20 1.78 3.88
CA LEU A 13 -1.85 0.58 4.66
C LEU A 13 -2.49 0.59 6.04
N ILE A 14 -2.54 1.75 6.72
CA ILE A 14 -3.19 1.84 8.02
C ILE A 14 -4.70 1.61 7.89
N ILE A 15 -5.38 2.23 6.92
CA ILE A 15 -6.81 1.97 6.70
C ILE A 15 -7.06 0.49 6.42
N ALA A 16 -6.24 -0.14 5.58
CA ALA A 16 -6.35 -1.57 5.29
C ALA A 16 -6.18 -2.44 6.55
N HIS A 17 -5.21 -2.10 7.41
CA HIS A 17 -4.97 -2.75 8.69
C HIS A 17 -6.20 -2.69 9.60
N GLU A 18 -6.72 -1.49 9.82
CA GLU A 18 -7.90 -1.27 10.65
C GLU A 18 -9.13 -1.97 10.06
N LEU A 19 -9.30 -1.97 8.74
CA LEU A 19 -10.37 -2.71 8.07
C LEU A 19 -10.27 -4.22 8.34
N GLY A 20 -9.06 -4.78 8.40
CA GLY A 20 -8.85 -6.19 8.77
C GLY A 20 -9.41 -6.50 10.16
N HIS A 21 -9.05 -5.71 11.17
CA HIS A 21 -9.61 -5.83 12.52
C HIS A 21 -11.13 -5.66 12.54
N PHE A 22 -11.62 -4.63 11.85
CA PHE A 22 -13.05 -4.31 11.77
C PHE A 22 -13.88 -5.47 11.20
N PHE A 23 -13.47 -6.01 10.05
CA PHE A 23 -14.20 -7.11 9.40
C PHE A 23 -14.15 -8.38 10.23
N ALA A 24 -12.99 -8.72 10.81
CA ALA A 24 -12.88 -9.89 11.67
C ALA A 24 -13.74 -9.77 12.93
N ALA A 25 -13.76 -8.59 13.57
CA ALA A 25 -14.61 -8.33 14.73
C ALA A 25 -16.09 -8.50 14.40
N LYS A 26 -16.55 -7.91 13.28
CA LYS A 26 -17.94 -8.06 12.81
C LYS A 26 -18.29 -9.51 12.48
N LEU A 27 -17.37 -10.27 11.90
CA LEU A 27 -17.57 -11.67 11.56
C LEU A 27 -17.78 -12.55 12.80
N PHE A 28 -17.04 -12.28 13.89
CA PHE A 28 -17.22 -12.99 15.17
C PHE A 28 -18.33 -12.41 16.05
N GLY A 29 -19.10 -11.43 15.55
CA GLY A 29 -20.21 -10.82 16.28
C GLY A 29 -19.79 -9.84 17.37
N VAL A 30 -18.50 -9.50 17.45
CA VAL A 30 -17.98 -8.48 18.37
C VAL A 30 -18.50 -7.12 17.94
N LYS A 31 -19.03 -6.35 18.90
CA LYS A 31 -19.52 -5.00 18.62
C LYS A 31 -18.33 -4.08 18.42
N VAL A 32 -18.31 -3.39 17.28
CA VAL A 32 -17.37 -2.30 17.00
C VAL A 32 -18.09 -0.99 17.29
N GLU A 33 -17.56 -0.24 18.23
CA GLU A 33 -18.14 1.04 18.67
C GLU A 33 -17.74 2.18 17.73
N GLU A 34 -16.45 2.23 17.37
CA GLU A 34 -15.91 3.27 16.52
C GLU A 34 -14.89 2.70 15.52
N PHE A 35 -14.98 3.13 14.28
CA PHE A 35 -13.95 2.97 13.25
C PHE A 35 -13.44 4.38 12.90
N GLY A 36 -12.24 4.70 13.36
CA GLY A 36 -11.65 6.02 13.20
C GLY A 36 -10.57 6.04 12.13
N PHE A 37 -10.65 7.01 11.21
CA PHE A 37 -9.56 7.36 10.31
C PHE A 37 -8.78 8.54 10.89
N GLY A 38 -7.46 8.39 10.99
CA GLY A 38 -6.57 9.39 11.57
C GLY A 38 -6.60 9.47 13.10
N PHE A 39 -5.80 10.39 13.64
CA PHE A 39 -5.75 10.69 15.08
C PHE A 39 -6.43 12.02 15.43
N PRO A 40 -6.99 12.14 16.66
CA PRO A 40 -7.66 13.35 17.13
C PRO A 40 -6.86 14.64 16.91
N PRO A 41 -7.53 15.81 16.77
CA PRO A 41 -8.95 16.05 17.06
C PRO A 41 -9.92 15.50 16.00
N ARG A 42 -11.13 15.11 16.44
CA ARG A 42 -12.21 14.65 15.55
C ARG A 42 -12.70 15.80 14.68
N LEU A 43 -12.73 15.58 13.36
CA LEU A 43 -13.27 16.53 12.39
C LEU A 43 -14.74 16.25 12.06
N ALA A 44 -15.08 14.98 11.83
CA ALA A 44 -16.41 14.56 11.49
C ALA A 44 -16.69 13.16 12.06
N VAL A 45 -17.93 12.91 12.45
CA VAL A 45 -18.38 11.58 12.89
C VAL A 45 -19.72 11.29 12.21
N LYS A 46 -19.86 10.08 11.68
CA LYS A 46 -21.12 9.59 11.12
C LYS A 46 -21.41 8.21 11.69
N LYS A 47 -22.56 8.06 12.32
CA LYS A 47 -23.03 6.76 12.79
C LYS A 47 -23.72 6.00 11.65
N HIS A 48 -23.32 4.76 11.43
CA HIS A 48 -24.00 3.86 10.52
C HIS A 48 -24.21 2.50 11.19
N GLY A 49 -25.48 2.16 11.41
CA GLY A 49 -25.87 1.04 12.26
C GLY A 49 -25.43 1.28 13.71
N GLU A 50 -24.66 0.34 14.25
CA GLU A 50 -24.13 0.39 15.63
C GLU A 50 -22.72 1.00 15.72
N THR A 51 -22.07 1.28 14.59
CA THR A 51 -20.67 1.75 14.54
C THR A 51 -20.61 3.22 14.17
N GLU A 52 -19.81 3.97 14.92
CA GLU A 52 -19.44 5.34 14.60
C GLU A 52 -18.22 5.35 13.67
N TYR A 53 -18.33 6.05 12.54
CA TYR A 53 -17.21 6.26 11.62
C TYR A 53 -16.69 7.66 11.83
N SER A 54 -15.48 7.80 12.37
CA SER A 54 -14.87 9.10 12.65
C SER A 54 -13.75 9.41 11.66
N ILE A 55 -13.67 10.69 11.28
CA ILE A 55 -12.58 11.26 10.51
C ILE A 55 -11.90 12.27 11.42
N ASN A 56 -10.62 12.08 11.65
CA ASN A 56 -9.81 12.92 12.52
C ASN A 56 -8.79 13.75 11.74
N ALA A 57 -8.26 14.80 12.36
CA ALA A 57 -7.45 15.80 11.68
C ALA A 57 -6.08 15.30 11.23
N LEU A 58 -5.48 14.37 11.96
CA LEU A 58 -4.15 13.85 11.64
C LEU A 58 -4.27 12.59 10.78
N PRO A 59 -3.87 12.59 9.50
CA PRO A 59 -4.09 11.47 8.58
C PRO A 59 -3.13 10.28 8.79
N PHE A 60 -2.31 10.31 9.85
CA PHE A 60 -1.21 9.37 10.10
C PHE A 60 -1.60 8.24 11.07
N GLY A 61 -2.79 7.68 10.90
CA GLY A 61 -3.31 6.72 11.86
C GLY A 61 -4.70 6.23 11.50
N GLY A 62 -5.20 5.35 12.37
CA GLY A 62 -6.53 4.82 12.37
C GLY A 62 -6.68 3.97 13.62
N PHE A 63 -7.92 3.68 14.00
CA PHE A 63 -8.19 2.79 15.11
C PHE A 63 -9.56 2.14 14.96
N VAL A 64 -9.69 0.93 15.48
CA VAL A 64 -10.97 0.24 15.67
C VAL A 64 -11.21 0.08 17.17
N ARG A 65 -12.22 0.77 17.70
CA ARG A 65 -12.61 0.63 19.11
C ARG A 65 -13.57 -0.55 19.26
N LEU A 66 -13.09 -1.63 19.87
CA LEU A 66 -13.90 -2.82 20.12
C LEU A 66 -14.61 -2.71 21.48
N HIS A 67 -15.88 -3.12 21.52
CA HIS A 67 -16.65 -3.14 22.76
C HIS A 67 -15.98 -4.06 23.77
N GLY A 68 -15.68 -3.54 24.97
CA GLY A 68 -15.05 -4.30 26.05
C GLY A 68 -13.55 -4.58 25.89
N GLU A 69 -12.84 -3.85 25.03
CA GLU A 69 -11.37 -3.89 24.93
C GLU A 69 -10.67 -3.07 26.02
N ASP A 70 -11.09 -1.81 26.21
CA ASP A 70 -10.40 -0.85 27.08
C ASP A 70 -10.74 -1.00 28.57
N GLY A 71 -11.75 -1.82 28.93
CA GLY A 71 -12.23 -1.94 30.31
C GLY A 71 -12.77 -0.65 30.93
N THR A 72 -12.73 0.47 30.19
CA THR A 72 -13.29 1.77 30.57
C THR A 72 -14.79 1.75 30.30
N GLU A 73 -15.50 1.12 31.23
CA GLU A 73 -16.95 1.10 31.27
C GLU A 73 -17.44 2.49 31.70
N THR A 74 -18.36 3.07 30.93
CA THR A 74 -19.06 4.28 31.37
C THR A 74 -20.16 3.81 32.33
N GLU A 75 -20.15 4.27 33.58
CA GLU A 75 -21.17 3.93 34.57
C GLU A 75 -22.58 4.15 33.98
N GLY A 76 -23.33 3.06 33.78
CA GLY A 76 -24.71 3.09 33.30
C GLY A 76 -24.98 2.46 31.92
N GLU A 77 -23.97 2.03 31.16
CA GLU A 77 -24.21 1.24 29.94
C GLU A 77 -24.48 -0.24 30.26
N HIS A 78 -25.56 -0.80 29.69
CA HIS A 78 -25.78 -2.24 29.68
C HIS A 78 -24.64 -2.91 28.90
N ILE A 79 -23.71 -3.55 29.61
CA ILE A 79 -22.62 -4.31 29.00
C ILE A 79 -23.22 -5.47 28.23
N ASP A 80 -23.07 -5.46 26.91
CA ASP A 80 -23.39 -6.64 26.10
C ASP A 80 -22.26 -7.65 26.25
N VAL A 81 -22.32 -8.40 27.36
CA VAL A 81 -21.33 -9.39 27.77
C VAL A 81 -21.05 -10.39 26.63
N LYS A 82 -22.05 -10.69 25.80
CA LYS A 82 -21.92 -11.67 24.71
C LYS A 82 -21.16 -11.12 23.51
N ARG A 83 -21.28 -9.81 23.24
CA ARG A 83 -20.63 -9.13 22.09
C ARG A 83 -19.36 -8.36 22.47
N SER A 84 -18.90 -8.48 23.71
CA SER A 84 -17.64 -7.95 24.19
C SER A 84 -16.44 -8.73 23.62
N PHE A 85 -15.39 -8.01 23.21
CA PHE A 85 -14.12 -8.57 22.76
C PHE A 85 -13.46 -9.41 23.86
N ALA A 86 -13.41 -8.90 25.10
CA ALA A 86 -12.77 -9.58 26.23
C ALA A 86 -13.40 -10.95 26.55
N ASN A 87 -14.69 -11.11 26.27
CA ASN A 87 -15.44 -12.34 26.54
C ASN A 87 -15.37 -13.37 25.40
N GLN A 88 -14.73 -13.03 24.26
CA GLN A 88 -14.58 -13.99 23.17
C GLN A 88 -13.51 -15.05 23.49
N PRO A 89 -13.66 -16.28 22.97
CA PRO A 89 -12.62 -17.31 23.00
C PRO A 89 -11.26 -16.77 22.54
N ALA A 90 -10.17 -17.25 23.15
CA ALA A 90 -8.82 -16.77 22.87
C ALA A 90 -8.46 -16.84 21.38
N TRP A 91 -8.91 -17.86 20.66
CA TRP A 91 -8.65 -18.00 19.23
C TRP A 91 -9.37 -16.93 18.38
N GLN A 92 -10.56 -16.48 18.78
CA GLN A 92 -11.27 -15.41 18.08
C GLN A 92 -10.59 -14.07 18.31
N ARG A 93 -10.21 -13.77 19.57
CA ARG A 93 -9.43 -12.58 19.89
C ARG A 93 -8.11 -12.55 19.11
N ALA A 94 -7.39 -13.66 19.10
CA ALA A 94 -6.17 -13.80 18.30
C ALA A 94 -6.43 -13.62 16.80
N SER A 95 -7.52 -14.15 16.27
CA SER A 95 -7.89 -13.98 14.87
C SER A 95 -8.21 -12.52 14.52
N ILE A 96 -8.92 -11.80 15.39
CA ILE A 96 -9.23 -10.37 15.21
C ILE A 96 -7.94 -9.55 15.21
N ILE A 97 -7.04 -9.77 16.15
CA ILE A 97 -5.74 -9.08 16.21
C ILE A 97 -4.88 -9.41 14.99
N LEU A 98 -4.87 -10.67 14.55
CA LEU A 98 -4.07 -11.08 13.40
C LEU A 98 -4.64 -10.55 12.07
N ALA A 99 -5.95 -10.32 11.99
CA ALA A 99 -6.63 -9.92 10.77
C ALA A 99 -6.08 -8.60 10.19
N GLY A 100 -5.70 -7.63 11.02
CA GLY A 100 -5.08 -6.40 10.54
C GLY A 100 -3.73 -6.64 9.86
N VAL A 101 -2.89 -7.51 10.42
CA VAL A 101 -1.59 -7.88 9.82
C VAL A 101 -1.81 -8.60 8.49
N VAL A 102 -2.76 -9.55 8.45
CA VAL A 102 -3.11 -10.28 7.22
C VAL A 102 -3.63 -9.33 6.14
N ALA A 103 -4.47 -8.36 6.49
CA ALA A 103 -4.97 -7.36 5.55
C ALA A 103 -3.82 -6.55 4.91
N ASN A 104 -2.82 -6.15 5.70
CA ASN A 104 -1.64 -5.45 5.17
C ASN A 104 -0.80 -6.32 4.24
N VAL A 105 -0.59 -7.59 4.59
CA VAL A 105 0.12 -8.54 3.73
C VAL A 105 -0.61 -8.70 2.39
N LEU A 106 -1.94 -8.84 2.42
CA LEU A 106 -2.76 -8.94 1.21
C LEU A 106 -2.70 -7.67 0.36
N VAL A 107 -2.85 -6.48 0.97
CA VAL A 107 -2.74 -5.21 0.24
C VAL A 107 -1.34 -5.03 -0.33
N GLY A 108 -0.28 -5.32 0.42
CA GLY A 108 1.09 -5.27 -0.07
C GLY A 108 1.31 -6.20 -1.26
N TRP A 109 0.82 -7.44 -1.17
CA TRP A 109 0.89 -8.39 -2.28
C TRP A 109 0.14 -7.90 -3.53
N LEU A 110 -1.06 -7.34 -3.36
CA LEU A 110 -1.85 -6.78 -4.47
C LEU A 110 -1.18 -5.55 -5.09
N LEU A 111 -0.64 -4.63 -4.28
CA LEU A 111 0.06 -3.45 -4.76
C LEU A 111 1.31 -3.83 -5.56
N ILE A 112 2.12 -4.75 -5.04
CA ILE A 112 3.29 -5.26 -5.75
C ILE A 112 2.88 -5.94 -7.06
N SER A 113 1.85 -6.79 -7.03
CA SER A 113 1.35 -7.48 -8.23
C SER A 113 0.84 -6.48 -9.28
N ALA A 114 0.14 -5.42 -8.86
CA ALA A 114 -0.32 -4.37 -9.75
C ALA A 114 0.86 -3.59 -10.38
N ILE A 115 1.89 -3.27 -9.60
CA ILE A 115 3.11 -2.63 -10.12
C ILE A 115 3.78 -3.51 -11.19
N PHE A 116 3.92 -4.81 -10.93
CA PHE A 116 4.50 -5.74 -11.90
C PHE A 116 3.62 -5.95 -13.14
N MET A 117 2.30 -5.86 -13.01
CA MET A 117 1.35 -5.98 -14.12
C MET A 117 1.38 -4.78 -15.07
N VAL A 118 1.61 -3.58 -14.55
CA VAL A 118 1.85 -2.38 -15.39
C VAL A 118 3.18 -2.51 -16.16
N GLY A 119 4.15 -3.21 -15.56
CA GLY A 119 5.49 -3.36 -16.12
C GLY A 119 6.31 -2.07 -16.00
N ALA A 120 7.61 -2.19 -16.20
CA ALA A 120 8.50 -1.03 -16.35
C ALA A 120 8.87 -0.89 -17.83
N PRO A 121 8.87 0.34 -18.40
CA PRO A 121 9.36 0.54 -19.74
C PRO A 121 10.82 0.07 -19.81
N GLN A 122 11.09 -0.88 -20.70
CA GLN A 122 12.44 -1.37 -20.94
C GLN A 122 13.12 -0.41 -21.90
N HIS A 123 14.01 0.42 -21.37
CA HIS A 123 14.87 1.28 -22.16
C HIS A 123 16.25 0.64 -22.31
N LEU A 124 16.86 0.78 -23.49
CA LEU A 124 18.24 0.37 -23.69
C LEU A 124 19.18 1.43 -23.08
N GLY A 125 19.72 1.13 -21.91
CA GLY A 125 20.70 1.97 -21.22
C GLY A 125 22.15 1.53 -21.51
N ILE A 126 23.05 2.49 -21.68
CA ILE A 126 24.49 2.23 -21.78
C ILE A 126 25.03 1.96 -20.37
N ALA A 127 25.44 0.72 -20.09
CA ALA A 127 25.94 0.33 -18.77
C ALA A 127 27.36 0.83 -18.49
N SER A 128 28.24 0.77 -19.50
CA SER A 128 29.64 1.18 -19.40
C SER A 128 30.18 1.51 -20.79
N VAL A 129 31.18 2.39 -20.84
CA VAL A 129 31.89 2.74 -22.08
C VAL A 129 33.37 2.45 -21.88
N VAL A 130 33.98 1.74 -22.82
CA VAL A 130 35.42 1.43 -22.79
C VAL A 130 36.21 2.69 -23.11
N GLU A 131 37.25 2.97 -22.31
CA GLU A 131 38.15 4.12 -22.55
C GLU A 131 38.82 4.02 -23.94
N SER A 132 39.00 5.16 -24.60
CA SER A 132 39.61 5.25 -25.95
C SER A 132 38.89 4.43 -27.04
N SER A 133 37.59 4.16 -26.87
CA SER A 133 36.74 3.53 -27.90
C SER A 133 36.03 4.57 -28.77
N PRO A 134 35.55 4.20 -29.97
CA PRO A 134 34.71 5.09 -30.78
C PRO A 134 33.47 5.61 -30.04
N ALA A 135 32.91 4.81 -29.12
CA ALA A 135 31.80 5.22 -28.27
C ALA A 135 32.20 6.33 -27.27
N ALA A 136 33.41 6.24 -26.69
CA ALA A 136 33.93 7.28 -25.80
C ALA A 136 34.23 8.58 -26.56
N GLU A 137 34.81 8.47 -27.77
CA GLU A 137 35.07 9.62 -28.65
C GLU A 137 33.77 10.30 -29.11
N ALA A 138 32.73 9.51 -29.38
CA ALA A 138 31.38 10.01 -29.69
C ALA A 138 30.66 10.62 -28.46
N GLY A 139 31.26 10.55 -27.27
CA GLY A 139 30.76 11.19 -26.06
C GLY A 139 29.68 10.41 -25.30
N LEU A 140 29.49 9.13 -25.61
CA LEU A 140 28.56 8.25 -24.88
C LEU A 140 29.03 8.08 -23.43
N ARG A 141 28.06 8.01 -22.51
CA ARG A 141 28.33 7.87 -21.08
C ARG A 141 27.51 6.74 -20.46
N PRO A 142 28.03 6.11 -19.38
CA PRO A 142 27.22 5.25 -18.54
C PRO A 142 25.95 5.97 -18.06
N GLY A 143 24.79 5.35 -18.25
CA GLY A 143 23.47 5.90 -17.90
C GLY A 143 22.74 6.59 -19.06
N ASP A 144 23.38 6.80 -20.21
CA ASP A 144 22.70 7.30 -21.41
C ASP A 144 21.64 6.29 -21.87
N ILE A 145 20.49 6.80 -22.31
CA ILE A 145 19.38 6.00 -22.84
C ILE A 145 19.34 6.13 -24.36
N VAL A 146 19.40 5.01 -25.06
CA VAL A 146 19.28 4.96 -26.52
C VAL A 146 17.81 5.09 -26.90
N THR A 147 17.43 6.28 -27.36
CA THR A 147 16.04 6.57 -27.77
C THR A 147 15.77 6.23 -29.24
N LYS A 148 16.81 6.26 -30.08
CA LYS A 148 16.72 6.03 -31.52
C LYS A 148 18.06 5.58 -32.08
N VAL A 149 18.04 4.61 -33.00
CA VAL A 149 19.18 4.18 -33.80
C VAL A 149 18.82 4.27 -35.27
N VAL A 150 19.72 4.81 -36.08
CA VAL A 150 19.56 4.95 -37.54
C VAL A 150 20.75 4.28 -38.20
N TYR A 151 20.49 3.36 -39.12
CA TYR A 151 21.51 2.68 -39.90
C TYR A 151 21.03 2.60 -41.35
N GLU A 152 21.79 3.21 -42.26
CA GLU A 152 21.37 3.44 -43.65
C GLU A 152 19.97 4.09 -43.71
N ASP A 153 18.97 3.42 -44.30
CA ASP A 153 17.58 3.87 -44.38
C ASP A 153 16.69 3.29 -43.27
N ALA A 154 17.23 2.41 -42.42
CA ALA A 154 16.48 1.74 -41.36
C ALA A 154 16.49 2.58 -40.07
N ILE A 155 15.37 2.56 -39.34
CA ILE A 155 15.19 3.29 -38.08
C ILE A 155 14.65 2.34 -37.01
N LEU A 156 15.35 2.27 -35.88
CA LEU A 156 14.91 1.62 -34.66
C LEU A 156 14.61 2.69 -33.60
N SER A 157 13.42 2.68 -33.00
CA SER A 157 12.99 3.69 -32.01
C SER A 157 12.58 3.02 -30.70
N ASP A 158 12.69 3.75 -29.59
CA ASP A 158 12.29 3.31 -28.25
C ASP A 158 10.83 2.79 -28.19
N PRO A 159 10.54 1.68 -27.49
CA PRO A 159 11.46 0.84 -26.69
C PRO A 159 12.39 -0.04 -27.55
N ILE A 160 13.69 0.07 -27.30
CA ILE A 160 14.73 -0.74 -27.96
C ILE A 160 15.20 -1.82 -26.97
N THR A 161 15.20 -3.08 -27.38
CA THR A 161 15.84 -4.16 -26.62
C THR A 161 17.26 -4.39 -27.10
N ALA A 162 18.12 -4.97 -26.25
CA ALA A 162 19.49 -5.32 -26.65
C ALA A 162 19.50 -6.27 -27.86
N ASP A 163 18.60 -7.27 -27.86
CA ASP A 163 18.47 -8.22 -28.98
C ASP A 163 18.02 -7.53 -30.28
N ALA A 164 17.07 -6.58 -30.19
CA ALA A 164 16.64 -5.81 -31.34
C ALA A 164 17.77 -4.93 -31.89
N LEU A 165 18.60 -4.33 -31.04
CA LEU A 165 19.77 -3.58 -31.48
C LEU A 165 20.82 -4.48 -32.13
N ILE A 166 21.13 -5.63 -31.53
CA ILE A 166 22.11 -6.57 -32.08
C ILE A 166 21.66 -7.06 -33.47
N GLY A 167 20.40 -7.44 -33.61
CA GLY A 167 19.84 -7.84 -34.92
C GLY A 167 19.67 -6.71 -35.92
N PHE A 168 19.72 -5.44 -35.48
CA PHE A 168 19.62 -4.26 -36.36
C PHE A 168 20.97 -3.88 -36.98
N VAL A 169 22.08 -4.22 -36.33
CA VAL A 169 23.45 -3.83 -36.74
C VAL A 169 24.20 -4.99 -37.44
N GLN A 170 23.72 -6.23 -37.30
CA GLN A 170 24.25 -7.42 -37.96
C GLN A 170 23.58 -7.68 -39.30
#